data_AF-A0A1G5LG23-F1
#
_entry.id   AF-A0A1G5LG23-F1
#
_cell.length_a   1.000
_cell.length_b   1.000
_cell.length_c   1.000
_cell.angle_alpha   90.00
_cell.angle_beta   90.00
_cell.angle_gamma   90.00
#
_symmetry.space_group_name_H-M   'P 1'
#
loop_
_entity.id
_entity.type
_entity.pdbx_description
1 polymer ?
#
loop_
_entity_poly.entity_id
_entity_poly.type
_entity_poly.pdbx_seq_one_letter_code
_entity_poly.pdbx_strand_id
1 'polypeptide(L)' 'MESSEPLPGSDVEPLPGAGRAVSRRLVRCRLCGRPLTGTDSRRTGLGPACDAKLHPVAPDIRTRRHEVEQDPLPGT' A
#
# COMPACT_ATOMS: atom_id res chain seq x y z
N MET A 1 5.25 -14.57 55.99
CA MET A 1 6.41 -14.10 55.21
C MET A 1 6.36 -14.87 53.90
N GLU A 2 5.40 -14.59 53.04
CA GLU A 2 5.30 -13.39 52.17
C GLU A 2 6.36 -13.43 51.08
N SER A 3 5.90 -13.69 49.86
CA SER A 3 6.39 -13.07 48.62
C SER A 3 5.43 -13.46 47.50
N SER A 4 4.32 -12.73 47.42
CA SER A 4 3.58 -12.60 46.17
C SER A 4 4.47 -11.82 45.22
N GLU A 5 5.13 -12.47 44.27
CA GLU A 5 5.86 -11.78 43.21
C GLU A 5 4.84 -11.05 42.33
N PRO A 6 4.88 -9.71 42.24
CA PRO A 6 3.96 -8.99 41.36
C PRO A 6 4.42 -9.16 39.91
N LEU A 7 3.46 -9.51 39.04
CA LEU A 7 3.66 -9.48 37.60
C LEU A 7 4.12 -8.07 37.19
N PRO A 8 5.17 -7.93 36.36
CA PRO A 8 5.57 -6.60 35.90
C PRO A 8 4.43 -6.01 35.08
N GLY A 9 3.92 -4.88 35.58
CA GLY A 9 2.88 -4.10 34.94
C GLY A 9 3.22 -3.85 33.48
N SER A 10 2.31 -4.25 32.61
CA SER A 10 2.28 -3.87 31.20
C SER A 10 1.84 -2.41 31.10
N ASP A 11 2.56 -1.51 31.76
CA ASP A 11 2.42 -0.07 31.62
C ASP A 11 3.16 0.36 30.35
N VAL A 12 2.50 0.16 29.20
CA VAL A 12 2.80 0.98 28.04
C VAL A 12 2.12 2.32 28.25
N GLU A 13 2.76 3.18 29.05
CA GLU A 13 2.39 4.59 29.10
C GLU A 13 2.81 5.21 27.75
N PRO A 14 1.87 5.63 26.88
CA PRO A 14 2.24 6.35 25.67
C PRO A 14 2.65 7.75 26.09
N LEU A 15 3.96 7.99 26.09
CA LEU A 15 4.58 9.27 26.41
C LEU A 15 3.87 10.46 25.72
N PRO A 16 3.52 11.53 26.45
CA PRO A 16 2.88 12.72 25.90
C PRO A 16 3.92 13.53 25.11
N GLY A 17 4.05 13.17 23.84
CA GLY A 17 4.99 13.74 22.89
C GLY A 17 4.57 13.44 21.47
N ALA A 18 3.29 13.67 21.16
CA ALA A 18 2.69 13.63 19.83
C ALA A 18 3.22 14.78 18.93
N GLY A 19 4.54 14.91 18.87
CA GLY A 19 5.27 15.91 18.10
C GLY A 19 6.63 15.39 17.64
N ARG A 20 6.93 14.10 17.82
CA ARG A 20 7.99 13.48 17.05
C ARG A 20 7.45 13.44 15.63
N ALA A 21 7.86 14.37 14.78
CA ALA A 21 7.93 14.12 13.36
C ALA A 21 8.75 12.83 13.25
N VAL A 22 8.06 11.69 13.29
CA VAL A 22 8.63 10.37 13.05
C VAL A 22 9.36 10.59 11.75
N SER A 23 10.69 10.58 11.81
CA SER A 23 11.54 10.83 10.66
C SER A 23 11.05 9.88 9.59
N ARG A 24 10.20 10.40 8.68
CA ARG A 24 9.38 9.53 7.85
C ARG A 24 10.38 8.75 7.04
N ARG A 25 10.44 7.44 7.27
CA ARG A 25 11.47 6.59 6.66
C ARG A 25 11.45 6.87 5.16
N LEU A 26 12.59 7.28 4.61
CA LEU A 26 12.68 7.64 3.21
C LEU A 26 12.35 6.40 2.38
N VAL A 27 11.18 6.43 1.74
CA VAL A 27 10.75 5.35 0.85
C VAL A 27 11.42 5.57 -0.51
N ARG A 28 11.96 4.51 -1.09
CA ARG A 28 12.63 4.52 -2.38
C ARG A 28 11.85 3.72 -3.41
N CYS A 29 11.93 4.14 -4.66
CA CYS A 29 11.41 3.38 -5.79
C CYS A 29 12.09 2.02 -5.88
N ARG A 30 11.31 0.94 -5.99
CA ARG A 30 11.85 -0.42 -6.14
C ARG A 30 12.57 -0.67 -7.48
N LEU A 31 12.29 0.14 -8.51
CA LEU A 31 12.93 0.00 -9.82
C LEU A 31 14.18 0.87 -9.97
N CYS A 32 14.14 2.14 -9.56
CA CYS A 32 15.22 3.10 -9.83
C CYS A 32 15.91 3.67 -8.59
N GLY A 33 15.47 3.29 -7.38
CA GLY A 33 16.06 3.72 -6.11
C GLY A 33 15.81 5.18 -5.72
N ARG A 34 15.21 6.00 -6.58
CA ARG A 34 14.93 7.42 -6.30
C ARG A 34 13.97 7.59 -5.11
N PRO A 35 14.13 8.65 -4.29
CA PRO A 35 13.23 8.93 -3.18
C PRO A 35 11.81 9.21 -3.68
N LEU A 36 10.83 8.64 -2.99
CA LEU A 36 9.41 8.83 -3.27
C LEU A 36 8.84 9.92 -2.35
N THR A 37 8.37 11.01 -2.95
CA THR A 37 7.77 12.15 -2.24
C THR A 37 6.24 12.05 -2.18
N GLY A 38 5.61 11.53 -3.24
CA GLY A 38 4.16 11.37 -3.35
C GLY A 38 3.61 10.23 -2.48
N THR A 39 2.42 10.43 -1.90
CA THR A 39 1.77 9.42 -1.04
C THR A 39 1.42 8.15 -1.82
N ASP A 40 0.84 8.27 -3.02
CA ASP A 40 0.52 7.11 -3.86
C ASP A 40 1.78 6.33 -4.27
N SER A 41 2.83 7.04 -4.70
CA SER A 41 4.13 6.42 -5.00
C SER A 41 4.70 5.68 -3.79
N ARG A 42 4.60 6.24 -2.58
CA ARG A 42 5.04 5.56 -1.35
C ARG A 42 4.23 4.31 -1.07
N ARG A 43 2.93 4.32 -1.36
CA ARG A 43 2.02 3.19 -1.16
C ARG A 43 2.30 2.05 -2.15
N THR A 44 2.54 2.35 -3.42
CA THR A 44 2.86 1.34 -4.44
C THR A 44 4.34 0.92 -4.43
N GLY A 45 5.22 1.75 -3.88
CA GLY A 45 6.67 1.53 -3.89
C GLY A 45 7.34 1.85 -5.23
N LEU A 46 6.62 2.52 -6.14
CA LEU A 46 7.09 2.89 -7.47
C LEU A 46 6.95 4.40 -7.70
N GLY A 47 7.99 5.01 -8.27
CA GLY A 47 7.92 6.40 -8.71
C GLY A 47 7.03 6.53 -9.95
N PRO A 48 6.43 7.71 -10.21
CA PRO A 48 5.42 7.88 -11.27
C PRO A 48 5.92 7.44 -12.65
N ALA A 49 7.18 7.76 -12.99
CA ALA A 49 7.79 7.36 -14.26
C ALA A 49 8.11 5.85 -14.35
N CYS A 50 8.26 5.17 -13.21
CA CYS A 50 8.51 3.72 -13.16
C CYS A 50 7.18 2.95 -13.13
N ASP A 51 6.19 3.49 -12.43
CA ASP A 51 4.84 2.92 -12.37
C ASP A 51 4.17 2.96 -13.74
N ALA A 52 4.20 4.08 -14.46
CA ALA A 52 3.63 4.19 -15.81
C ALA A 52 4.26 3.22 -16.84
N LYS A 53 5.49 2.74 -16.60
CA LYS A 53 6.13 1.72 -17.45
C LYS A 53 5.58 0.32 -17.21
N LEU A 54 5.18 0.03 -15.98
CA LEU A 54 4.67 -1.29 -15.57
C LEU A 54 3.13 -1.36 -15.67
N HIS A 55 2.47 -0.25 -15.36
CA HIS A 55 1.02 -0.10 -15.33
C HIS A 55 0.63 1.06 -16.25
N PRO A 56 0.67 0.86 -17.58
CA PRO A 56 0.21 1.89 -18.50
C PRO A 56 -1.27 2.18 -18.22
N VAL A 57 -1.63 3.47 -18.24
CA VAL A 57 -3.02 3.89 -18.12
C VAL A 57 -3.81 3.22 -19.23
N ALA A 58 -4.93 2.60 -18.86
CA ALA A 58 -5.83 1.99 -19.84
C ALA A 58 -6.17 3.04 -20.90
N PRO A 59 -6.07 2.71 -22.19
CA PRO A 59 -6.36 3.67 -23.23
C PRO A 59 -7.80 4.18 -23.09
N ASP A 60 -8.03 5.47 -23.32
CA ASP A 60 -9.36 6.09 -23.35
C ASP A 60 -10.10 5.69 -24.65
N ILE A 61 -10.18 4.39 -24.88
CA ILE A 61 -10.95 3.79 -25.95
C ILE A 61 -12.31 3.48 -25.34
N ARG A 62 -13.36 4.08 -25.89
CA ARG A 62 -14.72 3.66 -25.58
C ARG A 62 -14.89 2.22 -26.05
N THR A 63 -14.80 1.28 -25.11
CA THR A 63 -15.17 -0.11 -25.35
C THR A 63 -16.68 -0.12 -25.65
N ARG A 64 -17.05 -0.16 -26.94
CA ARG A 64 -18.42 -0.54 -27.30
C ARG A 64 -18.63 -1.94 -26.75
N ARG A 65 -19.64 -2.09 -25.90
CA ARG A 65 -20.09 -3.40 -25.46
C ARG A 65 -20.60 -4.13 -26.71
N HIS A 66 -19.94 -5.22 -27.09
CA HIS A 66 -20.39 -6.03 -28.20
C HIS A 66 -21.45 -6.99 -27.65
N GLU A 67 -22.70 -6.79 -28.05
CA GLU A 67 -23.76 -7.75 -27.75
C GLU A 67 -23.59 -8.91 -28.72
N VAL A 68 -22.87 -9.94 -28.26
CA VAL A 68 -22.68 -11.19 -29.00
C VAL A 68 -23.62 -12.24 -28.43
N GLU A 69 -24.33 -12.92 -29.32
CA GLU A 69 -25.13 -14.09 -28.98
C GLU A 69 -24.17 -15.25 -28.69
N GLN A 70 -24.08 -15.64 -27.41
CA GLN A 70 -23.25 -16.77 -27.00
C GLN A 70 -24.05 -18.05 -27.13
N ASP A 71 -23.52 -19.00 -27.91
CA ASP A 71 -24.08 -20.35 -27.98
C ASP A 71 -23.95 -21.02 -26.61
N PRO A 72 -25.02 -21.66 -26.09
CA PRO A 72 -24.97 -22.34 -24.81
C PRO A 72 -23.98 -23.51 -24.85
N LEU A 73 -23.27 -23.73 -23.75
CA LEU A 73 -22.39 -24.89 -23.63
C LEU A 73 -23.21 -26.19 -23.76
N PRO A 74 -22.72 -27.20 -24.49
CA PRO A 74 -23.41 -28.48 -24.60
C PRO A 74 -23.40 -29.20 -23.25
N GLY A 75 -24.57 -29.66 -22.79
CA GLY A 75 -24.71 -30.51 -21.60
C GLY A 75 -25.56 -29.94 -20.45
N THR A 76 -26.56 -29.11 -20.74
CA THR A 76 -27.67 -28.86 -19.81
C THR A 76 -28.70 -29.97 -19.85
#